data_AF-A0A2V9Q4D5-F1
#
_entry.id   AF-A0A2V9Q4D5-F1
#
_cell.length_a   1.000
_cell.length_b   1.000
_cell.length_c   1.000
_cell.angle_alpha   90.00
_cell.angle_beta   90.00
_cell.angle_gamma   90.00
#
_symmetry.space_group_name_H-M   'P 1'
#
loop_
_entity.id
_entity.type
_entity.pdbx_description
1 polymer ?
#
loop_
_entity_poly.entity_id
_entity_poly.type
_entity_poly.pdbx_seq_one_letter_code
_entity_poly.pdbx_strand_id
1 'polypeptide(L)'
;MGLDVNQHFKVTNSDPTSHNIHPMPKPGGPNHEWNKSQPSGAPPIDAVWGSEEVAIHVKCNIHPWMSGYMVVVKGPYGVSDDSGSFKIENVPPGNYTLTAWQETLGTQTQKITLAAGKPSTASFTFKAK
;
A
#
# COMPACT_ATOMS: atom_id res chain seq x y z
N MET A 1 3.20 2.04 -0.70
CA MET A 1 2.75 2.72 0.54
C MET A 1 1.55 1.99 1.13
N GLY A 2 1.36 2.03 2.46
CA GLY A 2 0.14 1.56 3.12
C GLY A 2 -0.73 2.75 3.56
N LEU A 3 -2.04 2.58 3.54
CA LEU A 3 -3.05 3.55 3.95
C LEU A 3 -4.15 2.83 4.71
N ASP A 4 -4.68 3.47 5.76
CA ASP A 4 -5.93 3.05 6.38
C ASP A 4 -7.12 3.41 5.47
N VAL A 5 -8.19 2.62 5.54
CA VAL A 5 -9.47 2.99 4.94
C VAL A 5 -9.91 4.35 5.49
N ASN A 6 -10.34 5.22 4.59
CA ASN A 6 -10.71 6.62 4.86
C ASN A 6 -9.56 7.53 5.33
N GLN A 7 -8.30 7.09 5.26
CA GLN A 7 -7.16 7.96 5.51
C GLN A 7 -7.03 9.00 4.39
N HIS A 8 -7.01 10.27 4.77
CA HIS A 8 -6.60 11.35 3.87
C HIS A 8 -5.12 11.21 3.53
N PHE A 9 -4.80 11.19 2.23
CA PHE A 9 -3.42 11.24 1.76
C PHE A 9 -3.26 12.38 0.76
N LYS A 10 -2.18 13.14 0.93
CA LYS A 10 -1.86 14.29 0.08
C LYS A 10 -0.80 13.89 -0.93
N VAL A 11 -1.13 14.08 -2.21
CA VAL A 11 -0.20 13.91 -3.32
C VAL A 11 0.36 15.27 -3.66
N THR A 12 1.68 15.39 -3.69
CA THR A 12 2.38 16.63 -4.03
C THR A 12 3.34 16.40 -5.19
N ASN A 13 3.50 17.42 -6.02
CA ASN A 13 4.56 17.47 -7.00
C ASN A 13 5.61 18.48 -6.52
N SER A 14 6.77 18.00 -6.10
CA SER A 14 7.92 18.82 -5.68
C SER A 14 8.86 19.19 -6.82
N ASP A 15 8.63 18.64 -8.02
CA ASP A 15 9.52 18.81 -9.16
C ASP A 15 9.10 20.03 -10.01
N PRO A 16 10.04 20.61 -10.80
CA PRO A 16 9.72 21.63 -11.79
C PRO A 16 8.95 21.07 -13.00
N THR A 17 8.96 19.74 -13.17
CA THR A 17 8.29 19.05 -14.27
C THR A 17 6.84 18.74 -13.91
N SER A 18 5.93 18.72 -14.90
CA SER A 18 4.54 18.32 -14.65
C SER A 18 4.42 16.80 -14.54
N HIS A 19 3.74 16.32 -13.49
CA HIS A 19 3.42 14.91 -13.31
C HIS A 19 1.90 14.71 -13.34
N ASN A 20 1.46 13.47 -13.36
CA ASN A 20 0.09 13.11 -13.03
C ASN A 20 0.12 11.87 -12.14
N ILE A 21 -0.88 11.76 -11.27
CA ILE A 21 -1.13 10.56 -10.49
C ILE A 21 -2.33 9.84 -11.06
N HIS A 22 -2.13 8.55 -11.35
CA HIS A 22 -3.15 7.67 -11.89
C HIS A 22 -3.16 6.32 -11.16
N PRO A 23 -3.95 6.21 -10.08
CA PRO A 23 -4.21 4.94 -9.40
C PRO A 23 -5.22 4.12 -10.20
N MET A 24 -4.89 2.85 -10.42
CA MET A 24 -5.67 1.90 -11.19
C MET A 24 -6.12 0.75 -10.26
N PRO A 25 -7.22 0.95 -9.50
CA PRO A 25 -7.81 -0.12 -8.73
C PRO A 25 -8.37 -1.20 -9.66
N LYS A 26 -8.69 -2.36 -9.09
CA LYS A 26 -9.27 -3.50 -9.81
C LYS A 26 -10.56 -3.08 -10.53
N PRO A 27 -10.70 -3.36 -11.84
CA PRO A 27 -11.94 -3.12 -12.58
C PRO A 27 -13.15 -3.80 -11.91
N GLY A 28 -14.23 -3.05 -11.73
CA GLY A 28 -15.44 -3.51 -11.04
C GLY A 28 -15.30 -3.67 -9.53
N GLY A 29 -14.18 -3.21 -8.95
CA GLY A 29 -13.99 -3.11 -7.50
C GLY A 29 -14.74 -1.92 -6.88
N PRO A 30 -14.72 -1.81 -5.54
CA PRO A 30 -15.39 -0.73 -4.82
C PRO A 30 -14.64 0.61 -4.91
N ASN A 31 -13.34 0.57 -5.22
CA ASN A 31 -12.50 1.73 -5.43
C ASN A 31 -12.56 2.18 -6.89
N HIS A 32 -12.57 3.49 -7.12
CA HIS A 32 -12.74 4.08 -8.45
C HIS A 32 -11.41 4.60 -9.01
N GLU A 33 -11.10 4.23 -10.25
CA GLU A 33 -9.97 4.74 -11.00
C GLU A 33 -10.11 6.25 -11.24
N TRP A 34 -9.00 6.97 -11.19
CA TRP A 34 -8.94 8.37 -11.55
C TRP A 34 -7.54 8.76 -12.02
N ASN A 35 -7.47 9.83 -12.82
CA ASN A 35 -6.22 10.35 -13.35
C ASN A 35 -6.20 11.88 -13.23
N LYS A 36 -5.26 12.42 -12.45
CA LYS A 36 -5.18 13.86 -12.17
C LYS A 36 -3.78 14.40 -12.48
N SER A 37 -3.74 15.45 -13.30
CA SER A 37 -2.52 16.20 -13.58
C SER A 37 -2.12 17.06 -12.38
N GLN A 38 -0.82 17.20 -12.15
CA GLN A 38 -0.23 18.03 -11.12
C GLN A 38 0.99 18.77 -11.69
N PRO A 39 0.80 19.95 -12.31
CA PRO A 39 1.90 20.82 -12.72
C PRO A 39 2.76 21.28 -11.53
N SER A 40 3.94 21.81 -11.82
CA SER A 40 4.80 22.39 -10.77
C SER A 40 4.08 23.50 -10.02
N GLY A 41 4.18 23.49 -8.69
CA GLY A 41 3.53 24.48 -7.80
C GLY A 41 2.01 24.33 -7.65
N ALA A 42 1.38 23.31 -8.26
CA ALA A 42 -0.04 23.05 -8.05
C ALA A 42 -0.33 22.66 -6.57
N PRO A 43 -1.51 23.01 -6.03
CA PRO A 43 -1.90 22.57 -4.69
C PRO A 43 -1.85 21.04 -4.52
N PRO A 44 -1.64 20.53 -3.30
CA PRO A 44 -1.72 19.11 -3.03
C PRO A 44 -3.09 18.54 -3.42
N ILE A 45 -3.10 17.36 -4.04
CA ILE A 45 -4.33 16.60 -4.25
C ILE A 45 -4.61 15.85 -2.95
N ASP A 46 -5.69 16.19 -2.28
CA ASP A 46 -6.20 15.42 -1.15
C ASP A 46 -7.14 14.33 -1.67
N ALA A 47 -6.84 13.09 -1.31
CA ALA A 47 -7.60 11.93 -1.76
C ALA A 47 -7.80 10.94 -0.59
N VAL A 48 -8.82 10.12 -0.73
CA VAL A 48 -9.28 9.16 0.27
C VAL A 48 -9.79 7.91 -0.42
N TRP A 49 -9.59 6.75 0.19
CA TRP A 49 -10.07 5.47 -0.32
C TRP A 49 -10.99 4.80 0.70
N GLY A 50 -12.23 4.54 0.28
CA GLY A 50 -13.29 4.05 1.16
C GLY A 50 -13.35 2.53 1.30
N SER A 51 -12.50 1.79 0.61
CA SER A 51 -12.52 0.33 0.62
C SER A 51 -11.13 -0.28 0.57
N GLU A 52 -10.99 -1.42 1.26
CA GLU A 52 -9.74 -2.17 1.30
C GLU A 52 -9.38 -2.68 -0.10
N GLU A 53 -8.12 -2.50 -0.47
CA GLU A 53 -7.56 -3.06 -1.69
C GLU A 53 -6.04 -3.10 -1.59
N VAL A 54 -5.49 -4.30 -1.77
CA VAL A 54 -4.05 -4.52 -1.81
C VAL A 54 -3.61 -4.47 -3.27
N ALA A 55 -2.47 -3.80 -3.50
CA ALA A 55 -1.81 -3.72 -4.80
C ALA A 55 -2.53 -2.86 -5.85
N ILE A 56 -3.07 -1.69 -5.45
CA ILE A 56 -3.48 -0.67 -6.43
C ILE A 56 -2.21 -0.14 -7.11
N HIS A 57 -2.09 -0.40 -8.40
CA HIS A 57 -0.99 0.12 -9.20
C HIS A 57 -1.21 1.63 -9.45
N VAL A 58 -0.22 2.44 -9.12
CA VAL A 58 -0.21 3.88 -9.35
C VAL A 58 0.85 4.20 -10.38
N LYS A 59 0.49 4.94 -11.42
CA LYS A 59 1.43 5.35 -12.48
C LYS A 59 1.36 6.83 -12.80
N CYS A 60 2.40 7.32 -13.46
CA CYS A 60 2.36 8.55 -14.23
C CYS A 60 2.17 8.20 -15.72
N ASN A 61 1.25 8.90 -16.39
CA ASN A 61 1.03 8.78 -17.83
C ASN A 61 2.02 9.63 -18.63
N ILE A 62 2.55 10.71 -18.04
CA ILE A 62 3.53 11.60 -18.68
C ILE A 62 4.93 10.95 -18.68
N HIS A 63 5.27 10.24 -17.60
CA HIS A 63 6.57 9.60 -17.39
C HIS A 63 6.36 8.10 -17.18
N PRO A 64 6.34 7.28 -18.25
CA PRO A 64 5.89 5.88 -18.18
C PRO A 64 6.72 4.97 -17.26
N TRP A 65 7.93 5.39 -16.89
CA TRP A 65 8.78 4.68 -15.93
C TRP A 65 8.39 4.91 -14.47
N MET A 66 7.59 5.93 -14.18
CA MET A 66 7.14 6.22 -12.82
C MET A 66 5.91 5.37 -12.51
N SER A 67 6.14 4.33 -11.71
CA SER A 67 5.09 3.49 -11.15
C SER A 67 5.42 3.12 -9.71
N GLY A 68 4.38 2.79 -8.97
CA GLY A 68 4.49 2.19 -7.65
C GLY A 68 3.16 1.61 -7.24
N TYR A 69 3.07 1.16 -5.99
CA TYR A 69 1.86 0.55 -5.48
C TYR A 69 1.41 1.18 -4.16
N MET A 70 0.10 1.24 -4.00
CA MET A 70 -0.54 1.58 -2.75
C MET A 70 -1.40 0.41 -2.27
N VAL A 71 -1.53 0.32 -0.95
CA VAL A 71 -2.31 -0.68 -0.25
C VAL A 71 -3.25 0.06 0.69
N VAL A 72 -4.55 -0.21 0.60
CA VAL A 72 -5.58 0.32 1.49
C VAL A 72 -6.10 -0.84 2.33
N VAL A 73 -5.96 -0.79 3.64
CA VAL A 73 -6.33 -1.90 4.54
C VAL A 73 -7.04 -1.40 5.78
N LYS A 74 -7.79 -2.28 6.42
CA LYS A 74 -8.33 -2.06 7.76
C LYS A 74 -7.46 -2.78 8.79
N GLY A 75 -6.85 -1.99 9.66
CA GLY A 75 -6.06 -2.51 10.78
C GLY A 75 -4.55 -2.41 10.53
N PRO A 76 -3.75 -2.93 11.46
CA PRO A 76 -2.33 -2.62 11.50
C PRO A 76 -1.59 -3.35 10.38
N TYR A 77 -0.71 -2.63 9.69
CA TYR A 77 0.15 -3.13 8.63
C TYR A 77 1.60 -2.74 8.89
N GLY A 78 2.51 -3.42 8.21
CA GLY A 78 3.93 -3.09 8.19
C GLY A 78 4.44 -3.11 6.76
N VAL A 79 5.40 -2.25 6.48
CA VAL A 79 6.19 -2.27 5.24
C VAL A 79 7.58 -2.75 5.63
N SER A 80 8.12 -3.72 4.90
CA SER A 80 9.48 -4.16 5.14
C SER A 80 10.47 -3.06 4.79
N ASP A 81 11.54 -2.95 5.56
CA ASP A 81 12.71 -2.16 5.19
C ASP A 81 13.56 -2.88 4.12
N ASP A 82 14.68 -2.25 3.76
CA ASP A 82 15.62 -2.77 2.76
C ASP A 82 16.29 -4.09 3.18
N SER A 83 16.26 -4.43 4.48
CA SER A 83 16.74 -5.72 5.01
C SER A 83 15.67 -6.82 4.97
N GLY A 84 14.44 -6.48 4.59
CA GLY A 84 13.28 -7.36 4.65
C GLY A 84 12.62 -7.44 6.02
N SER A 85 13.08 -6.65 7.00
CA SER A 85 12.53 -6.63 8.36
C SER A 85 11.27 -5.79 8.40
N PHE A 86 10.25 -6.27 9.11
CA PHE A 86 9.00 -5.53 9.30
C PHE A 86 8.55 -5.64 10.76
N LYS A 87 7.77 -4.67 11.22
CA LYS A 87 7.15 -4.67 12.53
C LYS A 87 5.69 -4.25 12.40
N ILE A 88 4.81 -4.95 13.10
CA ILE A 88 3.41 -4.59 13.26
C ILE A 88 3.15 -4.51 14.75
N GLU A 89 2.83 -3.32 15.24
CA GLU A 89 2.66 -3.05 16.67
C GLU A 89 1.18 -2.94 17.05
N ASN A 90 0.92 -2.98 18.36
CA ASN A 90 -0.41 -2.75 18.93
C ASN A 90 -1.51 -3.68 18.39
N VAL A 91 -1.13 -4.91 18.01
CA VAL A 91 -2.08 -5.95 17.60
C VAL A 91 -2.62 -6.65 18.86
N PRO A 92 -3.94 -6.69 19.09
CA PRO A 92 -4.51 -7.39 20.22
C PRO A 92 -4.18 -8.90 20.21
N PRO A 93 -4.24 -9.58 21.36
CA PRO A 93 -4.09 -11.04 21.42
C PRO A 93 -5.21 -11.73 20.65
N GLY A 94 -4.87 -12.79 19.90
CA GLY A 94 -5.84 -13.48 19.05
C GLY A 94 -5.20 -14.38 18.00
N ASN A 95 -6.05 -14.97 17.16
CA ASN A 95 -5.65 -15.78 16.01
C ASN A 95 -5.86 -14.97 14.73
N TYR A 96 -4.81 -14.83 13.94
CA TYR A 96 -4.80 -14.01 12.74
C TYR A 96 -4.30 -14.80 11.53
N THR A 97 -4.70 -14.33 10.34
CA THR A 97 -4.02 -14.67 9.09
C THR A 97 -3.17 -13.45 8.70
N LEU A 98 -1.86 -13.61 8.74
CA LEU A 98 -0.92 -12.59 8.27
C LEU A 98 -0.73 -12.77 6.76
N THR A 99 -0.90 -11.68 6.02
CA THR A 99 -0.76 -11.64 4.57
C THR A 99 0.45 -10.80 4.21
N ALA A 100 1.41 -11.38 3.49
CA ALA A 100 2.54 -10.67 2.91
C ALA A 100 2.34 -10.58 1.39
N TRP A 101 2.60 -9.42 0.82
CA TRP A 101 2.49 -9.18 -0.63
C TRP A 101 3.75 -8.52 -1.17
N GLN A 102 4.17 -8.95 -2.34
CA GLN A 102 5.27 -8.35 -3.10
C GLN A 102 4.84 -8.22 -4.58
N GLU A 103 5.24 -7.10 -5.20
CA GLU A 103 4.78 -6.65 -6.52
C GLU A 103 4.89 -7.70 -7.64
N THR A 104 6.01 -8.44 -7.69
CA THR A 104 6.34 -9.42 -8.73
C THR A 104 5.97 -10.86 -8.33
N LEU A 105 6.09 -11.16 -7.05
CA LEU A 105 6.04 -12.52 -6.48
C LEU A 105 4.67 -12.85 -5.88
N GLY A 106 3.78 -11.85 -5.78
CA GLY A 106 2.39 -12.02 -5.38
C GLY A 106 2.22 -12.10 -3.87
N THR A 107 1.23 -12.89 -3.44
CA THR A 107 0.77 -12.94 -2.05
C THR A 107 1.11 -14.28 -1.39
N GLN A 108 1.58 -14.24 -0.14
CA GLN A 108 1.69 -15.38 0.76
C GLN A 108 0.89 -15.13 2.04
N THR A 109 0.40 -16.20 2.66
CA THR A 109 -0.35 -16.12 3.92
C THR A 109 0.18 -17.11 4.96
N GLN A 110 0.16 -16.72 6.23
CA GLN A 110 0.52 -17.56 7.36
C GLN A 110 -0.46 -17.35 8.51
N LYS A 111 -0.86 -18.44 9.20
CA LYS A 111 -1.62 -18.34 10.45
C LYS A 111 -0.67 -18.00 11.59
N ILE A 112 -1.07 -17.08 12.46
CA ILE A 112 -0.29 -16.69 13.63
C ILE A 112 -1.20 -16.50 14.84
N THR A 113 -0.73 -16.93 16.00
CA THR A 113 -1.39 -16.69 17.30
C THR A 113 -0.57 -15.69 18.09
N LEU A 114 -1.22 -14.64 18.58
CA LEU A 114 -0.63 -13.62 19.43
C LEU A 114 -1.09 -13.82 20.88
N ALA A 115 -0.12 -14.07 21.77
CA ALA A 115 -0.36 -14.13 23.20
C ALA A 115 -0.27 -12.72 23.82
N ALA A 116 -0.98 -12.49 24.93
CA ALA A 116 -0.97 -11.20 25.62
C ALA A 116 0.45 -10.77 26.03
N GLY A 117 0.84 -9.57 25.60
CA GLY A 117 2.11 -8.93 25.96
C GLY A 117 3.36 -9.61 25.41
N LYS A 118 3.25 -10.58 24.49
CA LYS A 118 4.39 -11.29 23.91
C LYS A 118 4.49 -11.03 22.40
N PRO A 119 5.67 -10.65 21.89
CA PRO A 119 5.88 -10.59 20.44
C PRO A 119 5.84 -12.00 19.85
N SER A 120 5.25 -12.13 18.66
CA SER A 120 5.34 -13.32 17.82
C SER A 120 6.14 -12.98 16.56
N THR A 121 6.88 -13.96 16.04
CA THR A 121 7.66 -13.80 14.80
C THR A 121 7.02 -14.58 13.67
N ALA A 122 6.98 -13.99 12.48
CA ALA A 122 6.64 -14.65 11.23
C ALA A 122 7.70 -14.31 10.18
N SER A 123 7.92 -15.24 9.26
CA SER A 123 8.89 -15.05 8.17
C SER A 123 8.30 -15.58 6.88
N PHE A 124 8.37 -14.77 5.83
CA PHE A 124 7.93 -15.11 4.49
C PHE A 124 9.16 -15.24 3.60
N THR A 125 9.15 -16.23 2.71
CA THR A 125 10.21 -16.43 1.72
C THR A 125 9.58 -16.45 0.35
N PHE A 126 9.77 -15.37 -0.39
CA PHE A 126 9.35 -15.31 -1.79
C PHE A 126 10.49 -15.85 -2.66
N LYS A 127 10.22 -16.91 -3.42
CA LYS A 127 11.18 -17.47 -4.37
C LYS A 127 11.05 -16.72 -5.68
N ALA A 128 12.19 -16.30 -6.25
CA ALA A 128 12.23 -15.75 -7.59
C ALA A 128 11.61 -16.75 -8.59
N LYS A 129 10.96 -16.22 -9.63
CA LYS A 129 10.44 -17.01 -10.74
C LYS A 129 11.55 -17.40 -11.70
#